data_AF-A0AAU5CMQ0-F1
#
_entry.id   AF-A0AAU5CMQ0-F1
#
_cell.length_a   1.000
_cell.length_b   1.000
_cell.length_c   1.000
_cell.angle_alpha   90.00
_cell.angle_beta   90.00
_cell.angle_gamma   90.00
#
_symmetry.space_group_name_H-M   'P 1'
#
loop_
_entity.id
_entity.type
_entity.pdbx_description
1 polymer ?
#
loop_
_entity_poly.entity_id
_entity_poly.type
_entity_poly.pdbx_seq_one_letter_code
_entity_poly.pdbx_strand_id
1 'polypeptide(L)'
;MSAPEECGALTSRSSLYLCAVSVALAEPEGLWSLEYVTPPDRTKPGRRPRRGWQQTRAELTDVLIPLLVDPDAASAAETLQRRLAAMDPAVRHRSIHLIVRGLSLENEARARALARCLVRTGRSAESVCVGLALLTRLGEPEDVPCLETLGLLRDLVHPVIRALDSIDRRAAARIHLRNEAAKPELRRLLGALGAGDDAAVRERLVALPRTIGPEDARRAAEASELVRLLELDEAVAGSSGRAGTPHVRTSELVAQAAWLLFQMTCVRDSTPEILAYREAVRAYESLARGAARHLTPTLDHYALLLSAAQELAGGAGALHDWGGSGRREAAVAELVAVLDRPEWRTVVDRDGQGRPGGVRRRAEWARRVRRQLAHRPAATAEGLRIEVAERDPLEPGPVEARIVVDGRPLVPAVFGRGPVHGPEWLLDSGRLRATEEPREVELAEAYCSEGCCGALYVTIRRDGGEVVWSDWRCPPPPLSALHVREIPELRFDAAAYDAEIRRAENDHTWTWPARKAARLIVAGLRDRPELLTRWGMELSWAGTAFSDLDQIVLSLRYAGEDGSPTYRMWCIQEDGTPPEDRAADALRRLASEDPRTYGA
;
A
#
# COMPACT_ATOMS: atom_id res chain seq x y z
N MET A 1 -34.89 16.66 -28.48
CA MET A 1 -34.97 17.64 -27.37
C MET A 1 -34.17 17.03 -26.25
N SER A 2 -33.09 17.72 -25.86
CA SER A 2 -31.91 17.10 -25.27
C SER A 2 -31.95 17.22 -23.74
N ALA A 3 -31.71 16.10 -23.05
CA ALA A 3 -31.58 16.00 -21.59
C ALA A 3 -30.63 17.01 -20.88
N PRO A 4 -29.63 17.67 -21.52
CA PRO A 4 -28.79 18.64 -20.84
C PRO A 4 -29.50 19.94 -20.44
N GLU A 5 -30.55 20.36 -21.17
CA GLU A 5 -31.20 21.66 -20.93
C GLU A 5 -32.23 21.61 -19.78
N GLU A 6 -32.85 20.45 -19.52
CA GLU A 6 -33.78 20.27 -18.40
C GLU A 6 -33.07 20.17 -17.04
N CYS A 7 -31.79 19.76 -16.99
CA CYS A 7 -30.99 19.83 -15.78
C CYS A 7 -30.70 21.27 -15.33
N GLY A 8 -30.72 22.25 -16.25
CA GLY A 8 -30.48 23.66 -15.94
C GLY A 8 -31.61 24.35 -15.16
N ALA A 9 -32.83 23.77 -15.16
CA ALA A 9 -34.02 24.37 -14.54
C ALA A 9 -34.35 23.82 -13.13
N LEU A 10 -33.64 22.79 -12.66
CA LEU A 10 -33.77 22.25 -11.29
C LEU A 10 -33.01 23.12 -10.26
N THR A 11 -33.49 24.36 -10.12
CA THR A 11 -33.40 25.34 -9.01
C THR A 11 -32.16 25.36 -8.10
N SER A 12 -31.67 26.59 -7.85
CA SER A 12 -30.57 26.94 -6.93
C SER A 12 -30.82 26.64 -5.43
N ARG A 13 -31.74 25.73 -5.09
CA ARG A 13 -32.14 25.37 -3.72
C ARG A 13 -32.29 23.86 -3.45
N SER A 14 -32.14 22.99 -4.45
CA SER A 14 -32.24 21.54 -4.26
C SER A 14 -31.10 21.01 -3.38
N SER A 15 -31.38 20.02 -2.53
CA SER A 15 -30.31 19.37 -1.75
C SER A 15 -29.41 18.54 -2.67
N LEU A 16 -28.15 18.34 -2.25
CA LEU A 16 -27.21 17.51 -3.01
C LEU A 16 -27.69 16.06 -3.10
N TYR A 17 -28.42 15.56 -2.10
CA TYR A 17 -29.04 14.25 -2.18
C TYR A 17 -30.10 14.17 -3.27
N LEU A 18 -31.00 15.15 -3.38
CA LEU A 18 -32.00 15.18 -4.45
C LEU A 18 -31.35 15.29 -5.83
N CYS A 19 -30.28 16.09 -5.95
CA CYS A 19 -29.47 16.14 -7.17
C CYS A 19 -28.93 14.73 -7.51
N ALA A 20 -28.32 14.04 -6.53
CA ALA A 20 -27.82 12.69 -6.73
C ALA A 20 -28.91 11.67 -7.10
N VAL A 21 -30.11 11.78 -6.52
CA VAL A 21 -31.28 10.96 -6.90
C VAL A 21 -31.70 11.23 -8.34
N SER A 22 -31.76 12.49 -8.76
CA SER A 22 -32.08 12.84 -10.16
C SER A 22 -31.06 12.25 -11.13
N VAL A 23 -29.77 12.28 -10.77
CA VAL A 23 -28.72 11.65 -11.58
C VAL A 23 -28.91 10.12 -11.62
N ALA A 24 -29.24 9.47 -10.50
CA ALA A 24 -29.50 8.03 -10.47
C ALA A 24 -30.71 7.62 -11.35
N LEU A 25 -31.75 8.46 -11.42
CA LEU A 25 -32.95 8.19 -12.21
C LEU A 25 -32.75 8.41 -13.72
N ALA A 26 -31.84 9.31 -14.11
CA ALA A 26 -31.61 9.64 -15.50
C ALA A 26 -30.88 8.53 -16.28
N GLU A 27 -30.11 7.66 -15.61
CA GLU A 27 -29.33 6.58 -16.25
C GLU A 27 -29.41 5.26 -15.47
N PRO A 28 -30.50 4.49 -15.60
CA PRO A 28 -30.73 3.27 -14.82
C PRO A 28 -29.80 2.10 -15.17
N GLU A 29 -29.17 2.10 -16.36
CA GLU A 29 -28.39 0.95 -16.87
C GLU A 29 -26.91 0.90 -16.42
N GLY A 30 -26.48 1.78 -15.51
CA GLY A 30 -25.18 1.63 -14.84
C GLY A 30 -23.92 1.77 -15.73
N LEU A 31 -24.08 2.17 -17.00
CA LEU A 31 -22.99 2.43 -17.95
C LEU A 31 -22.75 3.94 -18.06
N TRP A 32 -22.09 4.51 -17.06
CA TRP A 32 -21.82 5.94 -16.96
C TRP A 32 -20.68 6.34 -17.90
N SER A 33 -20.96 7.14 -18.93
CA SER A 33 -19.96 8.06 -19.48
C SER A 33 -19.89 9.27 -18.57
N LEU A 34 -18.79 9.44 -17.83
CA LEU A 34 -18.54 10.58 -16.94
C LEU A 34 -18.37 11.90 -17.74
N GLU A 35 -19.38 12.35 -18.47
CA GLU A 35 -19.51 13.77 -18.83
C GLU A 35 -20.07 14.51 -17.60
N TYR A 36 -19.12 14.82 -16.72
CA TYR A 36 -19.17 15.43 -15.40
C TYR A 36 -20.32 16.40 -15.11
N VAL A 37 -21.25 16.00 -14.23
CA VAL A 37 -22.11 16.96 -13.52
C VAL A 37 -21.30 17.61 -12.40
N THR A 38 -20.68 18.75 -12.71
CA THR A 38 -20.15 19.64 -11.67
C THR A 38 -21.35 20.35 -11.04
N PRO A 39 -21.46 20.44 -9.70
CA PRO A 39 -22.51 21.25 -9.08
C PRO A 39 -22.49 22.67 -9.69
N PRO A 40 -23.66 23.29 -9.94
CA PRO A 40 -23.78 24.49 -10.77
C PRO A 40 -23.04 25.74 -10.27
N ASP A 41 -22.30 25.68 -9.16
CA ASP A 41 -21.78 26.87 -8.45
C ASP A 41 -20.27 26.85 -8.15
N ARG A 42 -19.46 26.16 -8.96
CA ARG A 42 -17.99 26.20 -8.83
C ARG A 42 -17.30 26.86 -10.02
N THR A 43 -17.06 28.16 -9.91
CA THR A 43 -15.96 28.83 -10.63
C THR A 43 -14.62 28.20 -10.24
N LYS A 44 -13.76 27.88 -11.22
CA LYS A 44 -12.41 27.31 -11.00
C LYS A 44 -11.66 28.07 -9.88
N PRO A 45 -11.09 27.39 -8.87
CA PRO A 45 -10.47 28.08 -7.75
C PRO A 45 -9.15 28.74 -8.19
N GLY A 46 -9.12 30.07 -8.25
CA GLY A 46 -7.87 30.83 -8.13
C GLY A 46 -7.20 30.52 -6.79
N ARG A 47 -5.88 30.78 -6.67
CA ARG A 47 -5.11 30.63 -5.41
C ARG A 47 -5.71 31.52 -4.31
N ARG A 48 -6.74 31.05 -3.60
CA ARG A 48 -7.31 31.73 -2.43
C ARG A 48 -6.37 31.56 -1.22
N PRO A 49 -6.33 32.55 -0.30
CA PRO A 49 -5.57 32.45 0.94
C PRO A 49 -5.98 31.22 1.76
N ARG A 50 -5.01 30.53 2.36
CA ARG A 50 -5.25 29.34 3.18
C ARG A 50 -5.66 29.75 4.59
N ARG A 51 -6.82 29.27 5.05
CA ARG A 51 -7.27 29.40 6.44
C ARG A 51 -6.31 28.62 7.37
N GLY A 52 -5.96 29.20 8.52
CA GLY A 52 -5.12 28.52 9.51
C GLY A 52 -5.82 27.30 10.11
N TRP A 53 -5.08 26.20 10.34
CA TRP A 53 -5.63 24.96 10.90
C TRP A 53 -6.29 25.17 12.28
N GLN A 54 -5.60 25.86 13.19
CA GLN A 54 -6.08 26.12 14.54
C GLN A 54 -7.35 26.98 14.55
N GLN A 55 -7.38 28.05 13.75
CA GLN A 55 -8.57 28.89 13.57
C GLN A 55 -9.74 28.08 13.03
N THR A 56 -9.51 27.30 11.97
CA THR A 56 -10.54 26.44 11.37
C THR A 56 -11.11 25.46 12.39
N ARG A 57 -10.24 24.84 13.21
CA ARG A 57 -10.65 23.92 14.27
C ARG A 57 -11.51 24.61 15.32
N ALA A 58 -11.05 25.74 15.87
CA ALA A 58 -11.79 26.47 16.89
C ALA A 58 -13.18 26.87 16.39
N GLU A 59 -13.26 27.57 15.26
CA GLU A 59 -14.53 28.05 14.72
C GLU A 59 -15.51 26.91 14.38
N LEU A 60 -15.03 25.82 13.77
CA LEU A 60 -15.90 24.71 13.42
C LEU A 60 -16.37 23.95 14.67
N THR A 61 -15.51 23.80 15.68
CA THR A 61 -15.87 23.20 16.97
C THR A 61 -16.91 24.04 17.70
N ASP A 62 -16.74 25.37 17.77
CA ASP A 62 -17.67 26.29 18.43
C ASP A 62 -19.05 26.30 17.75
N VAL A 63 -19.07 26.11 16.43
CA VAL A 63 -20.31 25.98 15.66
C VAL A 63 -20.98 24.63 15.88
N LEU A 64 -20.23 23.53 15.94
CA LEU A 64 -20.79 22.18 15.99
C LEU A 64 -21.26 21.75 17.38
N ILE A 65 -20.51 22.05 18.44
CA ILE A 65 -20.81 21.55 19.80
C ILE A 65 -22.25 21.88 20.24
N PRO A 66 -22.75 23.13 20.13
CA PRO A 66 -24.11 23.44 20.55
C PRO A 66 -25.17 22.71 19.72
N LEU A 67 -24.90 22.48 18.44
CA LEU A 67 -25.85 21.86 17.51
C LEU A 67 -25.92 20.33 17.67
N LEU A 68 -24.87 19.69 18.18
CA LEU A 68 -24.83 18.24 18.44
C LEU A 68 -25.78 17.81 19.56
N VAL A 69 -26.17 18.74 20.45
CA VAL A 69 -27.09 18.49 21.55
C VAL A 69 -28.49 19.06 21.32
N ASP A 70 -28.72 19.75 20.19
CA ASP A 70 -30.02 20.31 19.85
C ASP A 70 -31.08 19.19 19.68
N PRO A 71 -32.26 19.29 20.32
CA PRO A 71 -33.32 18.30 20.14
C PRO A 71 -33.93 18.28 18.73
N ASP A 72 -33.84 19.38 17.97
CA ASP A 72 -34.35 19.48 16.60
C ASP A 72 -33.20 19.42 15.59
N ALA A 73 -32.97 18.21 15.07
CA ALA A 73 -31.95 17.95 14.07
C ALA A 73 -32.14 18.75 12.77
N ALA A 74 -33.37 19.10 12.39
CA ALA A 74 -33.63 19.85 11.17
C ALA A 74 -33.25 21.33 11.34
N SER A 75 -33.70 21.95 12.43
CA SER A 75 -33.29 23.32 12.79
C SER A 75 -31.77 23.44 12.98
N ALA A 76 -31.16 22.45 13.63
CA ALA A 76 -29.71 22.37 13.79
C ALA A 76 -28.97 22.26 12.45
N ALA A 77 -29.46 21.43 11.52
CA ALA A 77 -28.88 21.28 10.19
C ALA A 77 -28.98 22.56 9.35
N GLU A 78 -30.11 23.27 9.40
CA GLU A 78 -30.28 24.58 8.72
C GLU A 78 -29.36 25.64 9.30
N THR A 79 -29.22 25.66 10.63
CA THR A 79 -28.32 26.59 11.32
C THR A 79 -26.86 26.30 10.98
N LEU A 80 -26.44 25.04 10.95
CA LEU A 80 -25.10 24.66 10.54
C LEU A 80 -24.81 25.06 9.08
N GLN A 81 -25.74 24.78 8.16
CA GLN A 81 -25.60 25.14 6.75
C GLN A 81 -25.38 26.65 6.57
N ARG A 82 -26.18 27.48 7.24
CA ARG A 82 -26.01 28.94 7.21
C ARG A 82 -24.65 29.38 7.75
N ARG A 83 -24.21 28.80 8.89
CA ARG A 83 -22.93 29.15 9.50
C ARG A 83 -21.74 28.72 8.65
N LEU A 84 -21.78 27.53 8.04
CA LEU A 84 -20.74 27.06 7.11
C LEU A 84 -20.66 27.94 5.85
N ALA A 85 -21.81 28.35 5.30
CA ALA A 85 -21.86 29.25 4.14
C ALA A 85 -21.28 30.64 4.44
N ALA A 86 -21.34 31.09 5.70
CA ALA A 86 -20.76 32.37 6.13
C ALA A 86 -19.25 32.29 6.42
N MET A 87 -18.63 31.11 6.41
CA MET A 87 -17.19 30.97 6.64
C MET A 87 -16.39 31.33 5.38
N ASP A 88 -15.56 32.36 5.48
CA ASP A 88 -14.61 32.76 4.45
C ASP A 88 -13.18 32.78 5.03
N PRO A 89 -12.19 32.09 4.42
CA PRO A 89 -12.30 31.13 3.32
C PRO A 89 -13.07 29.85 3.69
N ALA A 90 -13.72 29.24 2.69
CA ALA A 90 -14.46 27.98 2.83
C ALA A 90 -13.61 26.84 3.43
N VAL A 91 -14.23 26.04 4.29
CA VAL A 91 -13.56 24.94 4.99
C VAL A 91 -13.38 23.74 4.06
N ARG A 92 -12.17 23.19 3.99
CA ARG A 92 -11.88 22.00 3.18
C ARG A 92 -12.49 20.74 3.83
N HIS A 93 -13.03 19.83 3.00
CA HIS A 93 -13.59 18.54 3.46
C HIS A 93 -12.64 17.75 4.37
N ARG A 94 -11.33 17.73 4.05
CA ARG A 94 -10.30 17.05 4.85
C ARG A 94 -10.22 17.63 6.26
N SER A 95 -10.35 18.94 6.39
CA SER A 95 -10.34 19.62 7.68
C SER A 95 -11.60 19.32 8.49
N ILE A 96 -12.78 19.36 7.84
CA ILE A 96 -14.06 18.99 8.47
C ILE A 96 -13.96 17.59 9.08
N HIS A 97 -13.53 16.61 8.29
CA HIS A 97 -13.42 15.22 8.75
C HIS A 97 -12.51 15.07 9.97
N LEU A 98 -11.31 15.67 9.93
CA LEU A 98 -10.35 15.62 11.04
C LEU A 98 -10.89 16.28 12.31
N ILE A 99 -11.59 17.41 12.19
CA ILE A 99 -12.16 18.13 13.33
C ILE A 99 -13.32 17.33 13.93
N VAL A 100 -14.29 16.92 13.11
CA VAL A 100 -15.48 16.17 13.55
C VAL A 100 -15.10 14.84 14.21
N ARG A 101 -14.10 14.13 13.68
CA ARG A 101 -13.59 12.88 14.28
C ARG A 101 -13.04 13.10 15.69
N GLY A 102 -12.48 14.28 15.98
CA GLY A 102 -11.92 14.64 17.28
C GLY A 102 -12.93 15.21 18.29
N LEU A 103 -14.20 15.39 17.91
CA LEU A 103 -15.22 15.92 18.82
C LEU A 103 -15.67 14.86 19.83
N SER A 104 -15.90 15.28 21.08
CA SER A 104 -16.66 14.48 22.04
C SER A 104 -18.14 14.51 21.66
N LEU A 105 -18.81 13.36 21.72
CA LEU A 105 -20.23 13.23 21.38
C LEU A 105 -20.99 12.84 22.63
N GLU A 106 -21.57 13.81 23.34
CA GLU A 106 -22.32 13.57 24.56
C GLU A 106 -23.64 12.82 24.30
N ASN A 107 -24.26 13.05 23.15
CA ASN A 107 -25.48 12.38 22.73
C ASN A 107 -25.35 11.86 21.30
N GLU A 108 -24.92 10.60 21.17
CA GLU A 108 -24.71 9.94 19.88
C GLU A 108 -26.01 9.86 19.05
N ALA A 109 -27.17 9.68 19.69
CA ALA A 109 -28.45 9.60 18.98
C ALA A 109 -28.81 10.93 18.30
N ARG A 110 -28.61 12.06 18.99
CA ARG A 110 -28.83 13.40 18.43
C ARG A 110 -27.81 13.73 17.34
N ALA A 111 -26.54 13.42 17.59
CA ALA A 111 -25.49 13.59 16.60
C ALA A 111 -25.76 12.77 15.32
N ARG A 112 -26.27 11.54 15.45
CA ARG A 112 -26.69 10.70 14.32
C ARG A 112 -27.89 11.30 13.58
N ALA A 113 -28.89 11.79 14.31
CA ALA A 113 -30.06 12.46 13.70
C ALA A 113 -29.66 13.71 12.89
N LEU A 114 -28.79 14.56 13.46
CA LEU A 114 -28.21 15.70 12.75
C LEU A 114 -27.43 15.27 11.51
N ALA A 115 -26.59 14.23 11.63
CA ALA A 115 -25.81 13.70 10.52
C ALA A 115 -26.71 13.24 9.35
N ARG A 116 -27.77 12.47 9.65
CA ARG A 116 -28.78 12.01 8.69
C ARG A 116 -29.51 13.18 8.04
N CYS A 117 -29.84 14.22 8.81
CA CYS A 117 -30.46 15.43 8.27
C CYS A 117 -29.54 16.15 7.29
N LEU A 118 -28.26 16.33 7.65
CA LEU A 118 -27.27 17.00 6.81
C LEU A 118 -27.00 16.28 5.49
N VAL A 119 -26.88 14.96 5.49
CA VAL A 119 -26.66 14.21 4.23
C VAL A 119 -27.87 14.23 3.30
N ARG A 120 -29.10 14.33 3.83
CA ARG A 120 -30.34 14.36 3.02
C ARG A 120 -30.74 15.77 2.56
N THR A 121 -30.53 16.78 3.40
CA THR A 121 -31.03 18.15 3.18
C THR A 121 -29.92 19.15 2.84
N GLY A 122 -28.66 18.77 3.01
CA GLY A 122 -27.49 19.61 2.77
C GLY A 122 -27.45 20.18 1.36
N ARG A 123 -27.29 21.50 1.25
CA ARG A 123 -27.21 22.23 -0.03
C ARG A 123 -25.78 22.54 -0.45
N SER A 124 -24.80 22.33 0.43
CA SER A 124 -23.38 22.55 0.14
C SER A 124 -22.54 21.31 0.46
N ALA A 125 -21.41 21.15 -0.23
CA ALA A 125 -20.51 20.03 -0.02
C ALA A 125 -19.96 20.00 1.42
N GLU A 126 -19.71 21.18 2.02
CA GLU A 126 -19.24 21.31 3.40
C GLU A 126 -20.25 20.76 4.40
N SER A 127 -21.53 21.12 4.25
CA SER A 127 -22.60 20.64 5.14
C SER A 127 -22.79 19.12 5.06
N VAL A 128 -22.79 18.57 3.84
CA VAL A 128 -22.86 17.13 3.62
C VAL A 128 -21.60 16.44 4.16
N CYS A 129 -20.41 17.03 3.99
CA CYS A 129 -19.17 16.50 4.55
C CYS A 129 -19.18 16.43 6.09
N VAL A 130 -19.83 17.38 6.78
CA VAL A 130 -20.03 17.25 8.23
C VAL A 130 -20.90 16.04 8.55
N GLY A 131 -22.03 15.88 7.86
CA GLY A 131 -22.91 14.72 8.01
C GLY A 131 -22.17 13.40 7.77
N LEU A 132 -21.42 13.30 6.67
CA LEU A 132 -20.59 12.13 6.34
C LEU A 132 -19.51 11.85 7.40
N ALA A 133 -18.87 12.89 7.93
CA ALA A 133 -17.86 12.75 8.97
C ALA A 133 -18.45 12.25 10.30
N LEU A 134 -19.66 12.66 10.65
CA LEU A 134 -20.40 12.11 11.81
C LEU A 134 -20.81 10.65 11.57
N LEU A 135 -21.33 10.33 10.38
CA LEU A 135 -21.72 8.96 10.00
C LEU A 135 -20.52 8.00 9.93
N THR A 136 -19.29 8.51 9.72
CA THR A 136 -18.09 7.66 9.83
C THR A 136 -17.94 7.04 11.23
N ARG A 137 -18.52 7.65 12.27
CA ARG A 137 -18.49 7.15 13.65
C ARG A 137 -19.82 6.52 14.10
N LEU A 138 -20.93 7.07 13.62
CA LEU A 138 -22.27 6.78 14.14
C LEU A 138 -23.17 6.05 13.15
N GLY A 139 -22.72 5.88 11.90
CA GLY A 139 -23.55 5.34 10.83
C GLY A 139 -23.90 3.88 11.04
N GLU A 140 -25.06 3.51 10.52
CA GLU A 140 -25.65 2.19 10.60
C GLU A 140 -25.92 1.66 9.19
N PRO A 141 -26.18 0.35 9.01
CA PRO A 141 -26.50 -0.21 7.68
C PRO A 141 -27.63 0.51 6.94
N GLU A 142 -28.60 1.08 7.67
CA GLU A 142 -29.70 1.88 7.11
C GLU A 142 -29.25 3.14 6.37
N ASP A 143 -28.05 3.64 6.65
CA ASP A 143 -27.49 4.83 6.02
C ASP A 143 -26.88 4.54 4.65
N VAL A 144 -26.53 3.27 4.36
CA VAL A 144 -25.81 2.85 3.14
C VAL A 144 -26.49 3.31 1.84
N PRO A 145 -27.81 3.11 1.62
CA PRO A 145 -28.43 3.51 0.35
C PRO A 145 -28.35 5.03 0.07
N CYS A 146 -28.44 5.85 1.12
CA CYS A 146 -28.31 7.30 1.00
C CYS A 146 -26.87 7.69 0.63
N LEU A 147 -25.89 7.03 1.26
CA LEU A 147 -24.47 7.25 0.99
C LEU A 147 -24.07 6.81 -0.42
N GLU A 148 -24.53 5.65 -0.89
CA GLU A 148 -24.27 5.17 -2.24
C GLU A 148 -24.79 6.13 -3.31
N THR A 149 -25.97 6.69 -3.07
CA THR A 149 -26.58 7.71 -3.91
C THR A 149 -25.71 8.97 -3.92
N LEU A 150 -25.32 9.51 -2.75
CA LEU A 150 -24.42 10.67 -2.67
C LEU A 150 -23.06 10.43 -3.32
N GLY A 151 -22.57 9.19 -3.31
CA GLY A 151 -21.32 8.81 -3.97
C GLY A 151 -21.35 8.99 -5.48
N LEU A 152 -22.52 9.23 -6.09
CA LEU A 152 -22.63 9.57 -7.51
C LEU A 152 -22.06 10.96 -7.81
N LEU A 153 -21.96 11.83 -6.80
CA LEU A 153 -21.45 13.18 -6.95
C LEU A 153 -19.92 13.19 -6.75
N ARG A 154 -19.20 13.61 -7.79
CA ARG A 154 -17.72 13.64 -7.84
C ARG A 154 -17.07 14.26 -6.61
N ASP A 155 -17.59 15.41 -6.16
CA ASP A 155 -17.03 16.15 -5.02
C ASP A 155 -17.25 15.44 -3.67
N LEU A 156 -18.15 14.46 -3.63
CA LEU A 156 -18.50 13.68 -2.43
C LEU A 156 -17.97 12.25 -2.44
N VAL A 157 -17.43 11.74 -3.56
CA VAL A 157 -16.92 10.36 -3.69
C VAL A 157 -16.00 9.99 -2.52
N HIS A 158 -14.94 10.77 -2.28
CA HIS A 158 -13.96 10.45 -1.24
C HIS A 158 -14.54 10.55 0.19
N PRO A 159 -15.28 11.61 0.56
CA PRO A 159 -16.02 11.64 1.82
C PRO A 159 -16.98 10.46 2.02
N VAL A 160 -17.70 10.06 0.97
CA VAL A 160 -18.64 8.93 1.00
C VAL A 160 -17.92 7.60 1.19
N ILE A 161 -16.85 7.34 0.43
CA ILE A 161 -16.03 6.12 0.59
C ILE A 161 -15.52 6.01 2.03
N ARG A 162 -15.05 7.12 2.62
CA ARG A 162 -14.58 7.12 4.03
C ARG A 162 -15.68 6.79 5.03
N ALA A 163 -16.89 7.29 4.83
CA ALA A 163 -18.03 6.96 5.70
C ALA A 163 -18.47 5.51 5.50
N LEU A 164 -18.50 5.02 4.26
CA LEU A 164 -18.84 3.64 3.96
C LEU A 164 -17.76 2.66 4.45
N ASP A 165 -16.47 3.01 4.45
CA ASP A 165 -15.39 2.15 4.96
C ASP A 165 -15.59 1.72 6.44
N SER A 166 -16.30 2.53 7.22
CA SER A 166 -16.71 2.21 8.59
C SER A 166 -18.03 1.43 8.70
N ILE A 167 -18.95 1.62 7.74
CA ILE A 167 -20.33 1.10 7.80
C ILE A 167 -20.47 -0.17 6.96
N ASP A 168 -20.17 -0.07 5.66
CA ASP A 168 -20.25 -1.13 4.67
C ASP A 168 -19.13 -0.96 3.63
N ARG A 169 -18.09 -1.78 3.76
CA ARG A 169 -16.91 -1.74 2.91
C ARG A 169 -17.15 -2.24 1.50
N ARG A 170 -18.14 -3.12 1.32
CA ARG A 170 -18.51 -3.61 -0.01
C ARG A 170 -19.16 -2.47 -0.80
N ALA A 171 -20.04 -1.69 -0.16
CA ALA A 171 -20.57 -0.46 -0.74
C ALA A 171 -19.45 0.56 -1.01
N ALA A 172 -18.55 0.80 -0.04
CA ALA A 172 -17.39 1.69 -0.25
C ALA A 172 -16.56 1.29 -1.48
N ALA A 173 -16.28 -0.02 -1.61
CA ALA A 173 -15.49 -0.57 -2.69
C ALA A 173 -16.17 -0.41 -4.06
N ARG A 174 -17.49 -0.61 -4.15
CA ARG A 174 -18.24 -0.37 -5.40
C ARG A 174 -18.17 1.10 -5.83
N ILE A 175 -18.30 2.03 -4.88
CA ILE A 175 -18.19 3.48 -5.17
C ILE A 175 -16.77 3.85 -5.63
N HIS A 176 -15.73 3.30 -4.99
CA HIS A 176 -14.34 3.49 -5.40
C HIS A 176 -14.08 2.98 -6.81
N LEU A 177 -14.38 1.71 -7.08
CA LEU A 177 -14.14 1.11 -8.40
C LEU A 177 -14.92 1.84 -9.50
N ARG A 178 -16.11 2.38 -9.17
CA ARG A 178 -16.87 3.21 -10.09
C ARG A 178 -16.16 4.52 -10.42
N ASN A 179 -15.56 5.18 -9.44
CA ASN A 179 -14.76 6.39 -9.69
C ASN A 179 -13.55 6.10 -10.61
N GLU A 180 -12.97 4.90 -10.49
CA GLU A 180 -11.85 4.44 -11.31
C GLU A 180 -12.27 3.74 -12.62
N ALA A 181 -13.59 3.70 -12.92
CA ALA A 181 -14.15 2.95 -14.04
C ALA A 181 -13.82 3.52 -15.43
N ALA A 182 -12.87 4.46 -15.54
CA ALA A 182 -12.19 4.73 -16.80
C ALA A 182 -11.50 3.46 -17.35
N LYS A 183 -11.08 2.55 -16.46
CA LYS A 183 -10.50 1.24 -16.79
C LYS A 183 -11.61 0.26 -17.25
N PRO A 184 -11.60 -0.24 -18.51
CA PRO A 184 -12.65 -1.11 -19.04
C PRO A 184 -12.90 -2.38 -18.22
N GLU A 185 -11.86 -2.93 -17.59
CA GLU A 185 -11.91 -4.17 -16.82
C GLU A 185 -12.68 -3.98 -15.51
N LEU A 186 -12.46 -2.87 -14.80
CA LEU A 186 -13.20 -2.51 -13.60
C LEU A 186 -14.69 -2.27 -13.91
N ARG A 187 -15.00 -1.65 -15.06
CA ARG A 187 -16.38 -1.45 -15.51
C ARG A 187 -17.10 -2.79 -15.73
N ARG A 188 -16.44 -3.77 -16.35
CA ARG A 188 -17.02 -5.11 -16.54
C ARG A 188 -17.27 -5.81 -15.22
N LEU A 189 -16.33 -5.70 -14.27
CA LEU A 189 -16.51 -6.25 -12.91
C LEU A 189 -17.72 -5.61 -12.21
N LEU A 190 -17.86 -4.29 -12.26
CA LEU A 190 -19.01 -3.58 -11.70
C LEU A 190 -20.35 -4.02 -12.32
N GLY A 191 -20.39 -4.25 -13.64
CA GLY A 191 -21.57 -4.78 -14.31
C GLY A 191 -21.98 -6.15 -13.77
N ALA A 192 -21.01 -7.06 -13.60
CA ALA A 192 -21.27 -8.38 -13.01
C ALA A 192 -21.75 -8.29 -11.55
N LEU A 193 -21.15 -7.40 -10.76
CA LEU A 193 -21.55 -7.15 -9.37
C LEU A 193 -22.98 -6.60 -9.27
N GLY A 194 -23.38 -5.71 -10.20
CA GLY A 194 -24.73 -5.17 -10.25
C GLY A 194 -25.79 -6.20 -10.64
N ALA A 195 -25.42 -7.18 -11.47
CA ALA A 195 -26.30 -8.28 -11.86
C ALA A 195 -26.46 -9.36 -10.76
N GLY A 196 -25.59 -9.39 -9.76
CA GLY A 196 -25.61 -10.41 -8.71
C GLY A 196 -25.23 -11.82 -9.20
N ASP A 197 -24.53 -11.92 -10.34
CA ASP A 197 -24.10 -13.19 -10.94
C ASP A 197 -22.67 -13.54 -10.48
N ASP A 198 -22.58 -14.47 -9.52
CA ASP A 198 -21.30 -14.93 -8.97
C ASP A 198 -20.36 -15.53 -10.03
N ALA A 199 -20.90 -16.19 -11.06
CA ALA A 199 -20.07 -16.77 -12.12
C ALA A 199 -19.46 -15.67 -12.99
N ALA A 200 -20.26 -14.66 -13.35
CA ALA A 200 -19.77 -13.48 -14.06
C ALA A 200 -18.76 -12.69 -13.21
N VAL A 201 -19.01 -12.51 -11.91
CA VAL A 201 -18.06 -11.83 -11.00
C VAL A 201 -16.72 -12.55 -10.98
N ARG A 202 -16.71 -13.88 -10.89
CA ARG A 202 -15.48 -14.68 -10.93
C ARG A 202 -14.72 -14.51 -12.24
N GLU A 203 -15.40 -14.62 -13.38
CA GLU A 203 -14.78 -14.42 -14.70
C GLU A 203 -14.14 -13.03 -14.80
N ARG A 204 -14.85 -11.99 -14.36
CA ARG A 204 -14.34 -10.62 -14.41
C ARG A 204 -13.21 -10.36 -13.42
N LEU A 205 -13.25 -10.99 -12.25
CA LEU A 205 -12.19 -10.86 -11.25
C LEU A 205 -10.89 -11.52 -11.73
N VAL A 206 -10.97 -12.72 -12.31
CA VAL A 206 -9.84 -13.43 -12.95
C VAL A 206 -9.27 -12.64 -14.12
N ALA A 207 -10.12 -11.95 -14.88
CA ALA A 207 -9.70 -11.13 -16.01
C ALA A 207 -9.08 -9.77 -15.63
N LEU A 208 -8.98 -9.43 -14.34
CA LEU A 208 -8.36 -8.16 -13.94
C LEU A 208 -6.86 -8.17 -14.30
N PRO A 209 -6.35 -7.05 -14.86
CA PRO A 209 -4.97 -6.99 -15.30
C PRO A 209 -4.01 -6.89 -14.12
N ARG A 210 -2.77 -7.37 -14.30
CA ARG A 210 -1.73 -7.28 -13.26
C ARG A 210 -1.23 -5.86 -12.95
N THR A 211 -1.82 -4.84 -13.58
CA THR A 211 -1.40 -3.43 -13.49
C THR A 211 -2.30 -2.59 -12.59
N ILE A 212 -3.34 -3.15 -11.96
CA ILE A 212 -4.15 -2.38 -11.00
C ILE A 212 -3.31 -2.03 -9.76
N GLY A 213 -3.60 -0.88 -9.16
CA GLY A 213 -2.90 -0.44 -7.94
C GLY A 213 -3.33 -1.23 -6.70
N PRO A 214 -2.59 -1.13 -5.59
CA PRO A 214 -2.89 -1.82 -4.33
C PRO A 214 -4.29 -1.49 -3.78
N GLU A 215 -4.75 -0.24 -3.88
CA GLU A 215 -6.09 0.13 -3.40
C GLU A 215 -7.15 -0.51 -4.29
N ASP A 216 -7.02 -0.43 -5.62
CA ASP A 216 -7.93 -1.08 -6.55
C ASP A 216 -7.99 -2.61 -6.33
N ALA A 217 -6.86 -3.24 -6.00
CA ALA A 217 -6.82 -4.66 -5.65
C ALA A 217 -7.65 -4.97 -4.40
N ARG A 218 -7.47 -4.20 -3.31
CA ARG A 218 -8.30 -4.32 -2.09
C ARG A 218 -9.77 -4.13 -2.42
N ARG A 219 -10.09 -3.08 -3.18
CA ARG A 219 -11.47 -2.70 -3.52
C ARG A 219 -12.13 -3.75 -4.40
N ALA A 220 -11.41 -4.35 -5.36
CA ALA A 220 -11.89 -5.48 -6.13
C ALA A 220 -12.20 -6.69 -5.23
N ALA A 221 -11.34 -6.99 -4.25
CA ALA A 221 -11.56 -8.10 -3.32
C ALA A 221 -12.75 -7.85 -2.37
N GLU A 222 -12.88 -6.65 -1.82
CA GLU A 222 -14.00 -6.25 -0.94
C GLU A 222 -15.34 -6.23 -1.71
N ALA A 223 -15.38 -5.66 -2.92
CA ALA A 223 -16.60 -5.58 -3.71
C ALA A 223 -17.12 -6.95 -4.15
N SER A 224 -16.18 -7.86 -4.48
CA SER A 224 -16.47 -9.21 -4.98
C SER A 224 -16.70 -10.24 -3.88
N GLU A 225 -16.52 -9.86 -2.60
CA GLU A 225 -16.55 -10.79 -1.47
C GLU A 225 -15.59 -11.98 -1.71
N LEU A 226 -14.32 -11.69 -2.01
CA LEU A 226 -13.32 -12.67 -2.46
C LEU A 226 -13.30 -13.96 -1.63
N VAL A 227 -13.37 -13.85 -0.30
CA VAL A 227 -13.40 -15.01 0.61
C VAL A 227 -14.62 -15.90 0.36
N ARG A 228 -15.81 -15.31 0.21
CA ARG A 228 -17.04 -16.04 -0.12
C ARG A 228 -16.90 -16.79 -1.45
N LEU A 229 -16.31 -16.15 -2.46
CA LEU A 229 -16.12 -16.78 -3.77
C LEU A 229 -15.16 -17.98 -3.69
N LEU A 230 -14.08 -17.88 -2.90
CA LEU A 230 -13.14 -18.98 -2.65
C LEU A 230 -13.79 -20.13 -1.86
N GLU A 231 -14.59 -19.83 -0.84
CA GLU A 231 -15.26 -20.84 0.01
C GLU A 231 -16.41 -21.57 -0.71
N LEU A 232 -17.16 -20.88 -1.56
CA LEU A 232 -18.21 -21.50 -2.39
C LEU A 232 -17.65 -22.61 -3.29
N ASP A 233 -16.43 -22.42 -3.82
CA ASP A 233 -15.78 -23.43 -4.64
C ASP A 233 -15.34 -24.66 -3.84
N GLU A 234 -14.92 -24.48 -2.59
CA GLU A 234 -14.62 -25.62 -1.72
C GLU A 234 -15.86 -26.47 -1.46
N ALA A 235 -17.00 -25.84 -1.19
CA ALA A 235 -18.26 -26.53 -0.93
C ALA A 235 -18.76 -27.29 -2.16
N VAL A 236 -18.70 -26.69 -3.36
CA VAL A 236 -19.14 -27.31 -4.60
C VAL A 236 -18.21 -28.45 -5.04
N ALA A 237 -16.88 -28.28 -4.90
CA ALA A 237 -15.90 -29.31 -5.20
C ALA A 237 -16.04 -30.55 -4.31
N GLY A 238 -16.47 -30.38 -3.05
CA GLY A 238 -16.78 -31.50 -2.15
C GLY A 238 -18.08 -32.24 -2.47
N SER A 239 -18.97 -31.67 -3.29
CA SER A 239 -20.37 -32.11 -3.41
C SER A 239 -20.73 -32.86 -4.70
N SER A 240 -19.93 -32.82 -5.78
CA SER A 240 -20.43 -33.36 -7.06
C SER A 240 -19.38 -33.75 -8.10
N GLY A 241 -19.27 -35.06 -8.35
CA GLY A 241 -18.69 -35.67 -9.56
C GLY A 241 -19.63 -35.64 -10.77
N ARG A 242 -20.13 -34.46 -11.17
CA ARG A 242 -20.87 -34.30 -12.44
C ARG A 242 -20.28 -33.15 -13.26
N ALA A 243 -19.56 -33.55 -14.32
CA ALA A 243 -19.05 -32.67 -15.36
C ALA A 243 -20.21 -32.06 -16.15
N GLY A 244 -20.35 -30.73 -16.16
CA GLY A 244 -21.42 -30.13 -16.95
C GLY A 244 -21.62 -28.61 -16.85
N THR A 245 -20.58 -27.81 -16.62
CA THR A 245 -20.57 -26.38 -16.99
C THR A 245 -19.13 -25.87 -16.90
N PRO A 246 -18.64 -25.04 -17.85
CA PRO A 246 -17.30 -24.48 -17.78
C PRO A 246 -17.28 -23.43 -16.68
N HIS A 247 -17.05 -23.86 -15.45
CA HIS A 247 -16.72 -22.98 -14.35
C HIS A 247 -15.34 -22.41 -14.69
N VAL A 248 -15.19 -21.07 -14.62
CA VAL A 248 -13.86 -20.45 -14.49
C VAL A 248 -13.07 -21.32 -13.53
N ARG A 249 -11.92 -21.84 -13.98
CA ARG A 249 -11.25 -22.92 -13.27
C ARG A 249 -10.89 -22.39 -11.89
N THR A 250 -11.37 -23.00 -10.81
CA THR A 250 -11.07 -22.60 -9.42
C THR A 250 -9.57 -22.30 -9.20
N SER A 251 -8.69 -22.97 -9.94
CA SER A 251 -7.25 -22.66 -10.06
C SER A 251 -6.95 -21.19 -10.37
N GLU A 252 -7.60 -20.61 -11.39
CA GLU A 252 -7.40 -19.23 -11.83
C GLU A 252 -7.90 -18.23 -10.77
N LEU A 253 -9.02 -18.53 -10.11
CA LEU A 253 -9.51 -17.71 -9.00
C LEU A 253 -8.55 -17.73 -7.81
N VAL A 254 -8.02 -18.91 -7.43
CA VAL A 254 -7.02 -19.03 -6.36
C VAL A 254 -5.72 -18.28 -6.72
N ALA A 255 -5.25 -18.39 -7.97
CA ALA A 255 -4.08 -17.65 -8.44
C ALA A 255 -4.33 -16.14 -8.42
N GLN A 256 -5.51 -15.70 -8.86
CA GLN A 256 -5.89 -14.29 -8.84
C GLN A 256 -6.04 -13.77 -7.40
N ALA A 257 -6.58 -14.56 -6.48
CA ALA A 257 -6.64 -14.22 -5.06
C ALA A 257 -5.24 -14.02 -4.48
N ALA A 258 -4.30 -14.92 -4.76
CA ALA A 258 -2.91 -14.80 -4.33
C ALA A 258 -2.27 -13.51 -4.84
N TRP A 259 -2.51 -13.20 -6.12
CA TRP A 259 -2.02 -11.98 -6.74
C TRP A 259 -2.63 -10.72 -6.12
N LEU A 260 -3.94 -10.66 -5.91
CA LEU A 260 -4.60 -9.53 -5.25
C LEU A 260 -4.05 -9.30 -3.85
N LEU A 261 -3.91 -10.35 -3.04
CA LEU A 261 -3.34 -10.26 -1.69
C LEU A 261 -1.89 -9.76 -1.72
N PHE A 262 -1.07 -10.25 -2.66
CA PHE A 262 0.29 -9.77 -2.84
C PHE A 262 0.34 -8.30 -3.29
N GLN A 263 -0.54 -7.89 -4.20
CA GLN A 263 -0.63 -6.49 -4.64
C GLN A 263 -0.99 -5.55 -3.49
N MET A 264 -1.91 -5.95 -2.63
CA MET A 264 -2.29 -5.17 -1.45
C MET A 264 -1.12 -4.94 -0.47
N THR A 265 -0.03 -5.73 -0.53
CA THR A 265 1.17 -5.52 0.30
C THR A 265 2.13 -4.49 -0.28
N CYS A 266 1.92 -4.07 -1.54
CA CYS A 266 2.79 -3.12 -2.22
C CYS A 266 2.59 -1.70 -1.66
N VAL A 267 3.70 -1.02 -1.35
CA VAL A 267 3.71 0.32 -0.73
C VAL A 267 3.94 1.46 -1.74
N ARG A 268 3.76 1.19 -3.04
CA ARG A 268 3.89 2.20 -4.11
C ARG A 268 2.89 3.36 -3.97
N ASP A 269 1.76 3.15 -3.29
CA ASP A 269 0.70 4.16 -3.15
C ASP A 269 0.54 4.65 -1.70
N SER A 270 1.64 4.69 -0.94
CA SER A 270 1.75 5.10 0.47
C SER A 270 1.53 3.94 1.46
N THR A 271 0.30 3.42 1.61
CA THR A 271 -0.02 2.44 2.65
C THR A 271 -0.13 1.01 2.14
N PRO A 272 0.33 0.00 2.91
CA PRO A 272 0.04 -1.40 2.58
C PRO A 272 -1.46 -1.66 2.79
N GLU A 273 -2.21 -1.63 1.69
CA GLU A 273 -3.67 -1.80 1.65
C GLU A 273 -4.14 -3.11 2.26
N ILE A 274 -3.27 -4.11 2.35
CA ILE A 274 -3.56 -5.39 3.00
C ILE A 274 -3.99 -5.16 4.45
N LEU A 275 -3.37 -4.22 5.18
CA LEU A 275 -3.75 -3.88 6.56
C LEU A 275 -5.15 -3.27 6.64
N ALA A 276 -5.59 -2.63 5.56
CA ALA A 276 -6.93 -2.13 5.46
C ALA A 276 -7.92 -3.22 5.05
N TYR A 277 -7.53 -4.41 4.61
CA TYR A 277 -8.45 -5.48 4.21
C TYR A 277 -8.85 -6.36 5.41
N ARG A 278 -10.10 -6.21 5.90
CA ARG A 278 -10.59 -6.88 7.12
C ARG A 278 -10.62 -8.40 7.03
N GLU A 279 -10.81 -8.94 5.83
CA GLU A 279 -10.89 -10.39 5.61
C GLU A 279 -9.55 -11.02 5.25
N ALA A 280 -8.44 -10.27 5.34
CA ALA A 280 -7.11 -10.74 4.92
C ALA A 280 -6.72 -12.09 5.55
N VAL A 281 -6.94 -12.28 6.85
CA VAL A 281 -6.63 -13.55 7.54
C VAL A 281 -7.38 -14.72 6.91
N ARG A 282 -8.71 -14.59 6.75
CA ARG A 282 -9.54 -15.63 6.11
C ARG A 282 -9.14 -15.84 4.65
N ALA A 283 -8.78 -14.77 3.94
CA ALA A 283 -8.34 -14.85 2.56
C ALA A 283 -7.01 -15.60 2.41
N TYR A 284 -6.03 -15.37 3.31
CA TYR A 284 -4.78 -16.13 3.34
C TYR A 284 -5.00 -17.60 3.71
N GLU A 285 -5.88 -17.90 4.66
CA GLU A 285 -6.23 -19.28 5.04
C GLU A 285 -6.95 -20.01 3.89
N SER A 286 -7.89 -19.36 3.21
CA SER A 286 -8.55 -19.92 2.03
C SER A 286 -7.59 -20.08 0.84
N LEU A 287 -6.64 -19.16 0.67
CA LEU A 287 -5.55 -19.30 -0.30
C LEU A 287 -4.67 -20.53 0.02
N ALA A 288 -4.21 -20.68 1.26
CA ALA A 288 -3.34 -21.79 1.66
C ALA A 288 -4.00 -23.15 1.41
N ARG A 289 -5.27 -23.30 1.83
CA ARG A 289 -6.09 -24.49 1.57
C ARG A 289 -6.33 -24.74 0.08
N GLY A 290 -6.65 -23.70 -0.67
CA GLY A 290 -6.93 -23.78 -2.10
C GLY A 290 -5.69 -24.09 -2.95
N ALA A 291 -4.51 -23.58 -2.56
CA ALA A 291 -3.26 -23.75 -3.28
C ALA A 291 -2.88 -25.23 -3.44
N ALA A 292 -2.97 -25.99 -2.37
CA ALA A 292 -2.66 -27.42 -2.32
C ALA A 292 -3.54 -28.28 -3.25
N ARG A 293 -4.76 -27.83 -3.54
CA ARG A 293 -5.82 -28.62 -4.19
C ARG A 293 -6.03 -28.22 -5.65
N HIS A 294 -5.94 -26.93 -5.96
CA HIS A 294 -6.42 -26.40 -7.23
C HIS A 294 -5.32 -25.82 -8.10
N LEU A 295 -4.20 -25.37 -7.54
CA LEU A 295 -3.13 -24.78 -8.34
C LEU A 295 -2.31 -25.86 -9.03
N THR A 296 -2.06 -25.65 -10.31
CA THR A 296 -1.11 -26.44 -11.07
C THR A 296 0.32 -25.92 -10.86
N PRO A 297 1.34 -26.79 -10.84
CA PRO A 297 2.73 -26.33 -10.72
C PRO A 297 3.16 -25.54 -11.97
N THR A 298 3.27 -24.23 -11.83
CA THR A 298 3.83 -23.30 -12.84
C THR A 298 4.71 -22.28 -12.14
N LEU A 299 5.66 -21.66 -12.86
CA LEU A 299 6.54 -20.67 -12.23
C LEU A 299 5.74 -19.46 -11.73
N ASP A 300 4.65 -19.11 -12.42
CA ASP A 300 3.72 -18.08 -11.98
C ASP A 300 3.07 -18.40 -10.64
N HIS A 301 2.48 -19.59 -10.50
CA HIS A 301 1.86 -19.98 -9.24
C HIS A 301 2.90 -20.15 -8.13
N TYR A 302 4.09 -20.67 -8.46
CA TYR A 302 5.18 -20.82 -7.49
C TYR A 302 5.55 -19.46 -6.90
N ALA A 303 5.76 -18.46 -7.76
CA ALA A 303 6.12 -17.12 -7.35
C ALA A 303 5.02 -16.42 -6.53
N LEU A 304 3.75 -16.62 -6.87
CA LEU A 304 2.62 -16.09 -6.10
C LEU A 304 2.57 -16.66 -4.67
N LEU A 305 2.69 -17.99 -4.54
CA LEU A 305 2.69 -18.66 -3.24
C LEU A 305 3.94 -18.28 -2.40
N LEU A 306 5.10 -18.19 -3.05
CA LEU A 306 6.33 -17.77 -2.40
C LEU A 306 6.25 -16.34 -1.89
N SER A 307 5.69 -15.43 -2.69
CA SER A 307 5.48 -14.04 -2.32
C SER A 307 4.50 -13.93 -1.13
N ALA A 308 3.40 -14.68 -1.15
CA ALA A 308 2.47 -14.73 -0.03
C ALA A 308 3.14 -15.24 1.26
N ALA A 309 3.94 -16.31 1.17
CA ALA A 309 4.67 -16.84 2.32
C ALA A 309 5.70 -15.83 2.88
N GLN A 310 6.41 -15.11 2.01
CA GLN A 310 7.37 -14.07 2.42
C GLN A 310 6.67 -12.88 3.12
N GLU A 311 5.52 -12.44 2.61
CA GLU A 311 4.73 -11.37 3.21
C GLU A 311 4.11 -11.75 4.55
N LEU A 312 3.67 -13.00 4.70
CA LEU A 312 3.18 -13.52 5.99
C LEU A 312 4.30 -13.71 7.01
N ALA A 313 5.52 -13.99 6.56
CA ALA A 313 6.64 -14.25 7.44
C ALA A 313 7.23 -12.96 8.04
N GLY A 314 7.46 -11.91 7.21
CA GLY A 314 8.11 -10.68 7.67
C GLY A 314 7.58 -9.38 7.03
N GLY A 315 6.50 -9.44 6.25
CA GLY A 315 5.89 -8.30 5.59
C GLY A 315 4.59 -7.83 6.25
N ALA A 316 3.87 -6.92 5.60
CA ALA A 316 2.68 -6.29 6.20
C ALA A 316 1.58 -7.29 6.56
N GLY A 317 1.45 -8.40 5.82
CA GLY A 317 0.47 -9.47 6.12
C GLY A 317 0.66 -10.10 7.52
N ALA A 318 1.85 -10.00 8.10
CA ALA A 318 2.15 -10.49 9.44
C ALA A 318 1.50 -9.67 10.57
N LEU A 319 0.98 -8.46 10.29
CA LEU A 319 0.45 -7.52 11.29
C LEU A 319 -1.05 -7.66 11.57
N HIS A 320 -1.76 -8.51 10.84
CA HIS A 320 -3.17 -8.77 11.13
C HIS A 320 -3.37 -9.42 12.51
N ASP A 321 -4.56 -9.25 13.06
CA ASP A 321 -4.98 -10.02 14.23
C ASP A 321 -5.37 -11.44 13.78
N TRP A 322 -4.46 -12.38 13.99
CA TRP A 322 -4.66 -13.78 13.66
C TRP A 322 -5.53 -14.52 14.69
N GLY A 323 -5.97 -13.88 15.78
CA GLY A 323 -6.88 -14.48 16.76
C GLY A 323 -6.28 -15.64 17.56
N GLY A 324 -4.95 -15.68 17.73
CA GLY A 324 -4.23 -16.70 18.50
C GLY A 324 -2.80 -16.94 17.99
N SER A 325 -1.95 -17.49 18.85
CA SER A 325 -0.59 -17.91 18.48
C SER A 325 -0.63 -19.09 17.49
N GLY A 326 0.13 -19.05 16.41
CA GLY A 326 0.37 -20.20 15.53
C GLY A 326 -0.46 -20.23 14.24
N ARG A 327 -1.54 -19.47 14.10
CA ARG A 327 -2.37 -19.49 12.87
C ARG A 327 -1.63 -18.92 11.66
N ARG A 328 -0.89 -17.84 11.86
CA ARG A 328 0.00 -17.26 10.84
C ARG A 328 1.05 -18.27 10.41
N GLU A 329 1.69 -18.91 11.39
CA GLU A 329 2.73 -19.91 11.16
C GLU A 329 2.18 -21.14 10.43
N ALA A 330 0.97 -21.58 10.76
CA ALA A 330 0.28 -22.65 10.06
C ALA A 330 0.01 -22.30 8.58
N ALA A 331 -0.49 -21.08 8.31
CA ALA A 331 -0.70 -20.62 6.93
C ALA A 331 0.62 -20.57 6.13
N VAL A 332 1.70 -20.07 6.73
CA VAL A 332 3.04 -20.09 6.12
C VAL A 332 3.50 -21.52 5.87
N ALA A 333 3.35 -22.41 6.86
CA ALA A 333 3.76 -23.81 6.75
C ALA A 333 2.99 -24.56 5.66
N GLU A 334 1.68 -24.30 5.50
CA GLU A 334 0.87 -24.88 4.44
C GLU A 334 1.33 -24.44 3.05
N LEU A 335 1.56 -23.12 2.85
CA LEU A 335 2.08 -22.59 1.58
C LEU A 335 3.44 -23.19 1.25
N VAL A 336 4.34 -23.25 2.25
CA VAL A 336 5.66 -23.84 2.11
C VAL A 336 5.59 -25.33 1.78
N ALA A 337 4.68 -26.08 2.42
CA ALA A 337 4.50 -27.50 2.16
C ALA A 337 4.05 -27.78 0.72
N VAL A 338 3.27 -26.89 0.10
CA VAL A 338 2.93 -26.97 -1.34
C VAL A 338 4.18 -26.78 -2.19
N LEU A 339 4.97 -25.74 -1.91
CA LEU A 339 6.20 -25.42 -2.65
C LEU A 339 7.28 -26.53 -2.55
N ASP A 340 7.25 -27.32 -1.48
CA ASP A 340 8.20 -28.41 -1.25
C ASP A 340 7.85 -29.74 -1.92
N ARG A 341 6.64 -29.86 -2.48
CA ARG A 341 6.25 -31.07 -3.21
C ARG A 341 7.16 -31.25 -4.44
N PRO A 342 7.51 -32.49 -4.81
CA PRO A 342 8.44 -32.76 -5.91
C PRO A 342 8.05 -32.07 -7.21
N GLU A 343 6.76 -32.10 -7.58
CA GLU A 343 6.24 -31.49 -8.80
C GLU A 343 6.45 -29.97 -8.84
N TRP A 344 6.34 -29.28 -7.70
CA TRP A 344 6.58 -27.84 -7.57
C TRP A 344 8.07 -27.49 -7.59
N ARG A 345 8.93 -28.32 -6.98
CA ARG A 345 10.39 -28.11 -7.03
C ARG A 345 10.92 -28.20 -8.47
N THR A 346 10.39 -29.12 -9.27
CA THR A 346 10.82 -29.26 -10.67
C THR A 346 10.50 -28.06 -11.56
N VAL A 347 9.48 -27.26 -11.21
CA VAL A 347 9.11 -26.03 -11.95
C VAL A 347 10.29 -25.07 -12.00
N VAL A 348 10.86 -24.78 -10.82
CA VAL A 348 11.96 -23.83 -10.68
C VAL A 348 13.23 -24.35 -11.35
N ASP A 349 13.46 -25.67 -11.35
CA ASP A 349 14.62 -26.27 -11.98
C ASP A 349 14.53 -26.28 -13.52
N ARG A 350 13.37 -26.61 -14.09
CA ARG A 350 13.13 -26.63 -15.55
C ARG A 350 13.17 -25.24 -16.16
N ASP A 351 12.48 -24.27 -15.55
CA ASP A 351 12.34 -22.94 -16.15
C ASP A 351 13.60 -22.07 -15.97
N GLY A 352 14.57 -22.51 -15.15
CA GLY A 352 15.86 -21.85 -15.04
C GLY A 352 16.87 -22.16 -16.16
N GLN A 353 16.70 -23.24 -16.92
CA GLN A 353 17.69 -23.69 -17.92
C GLN A 353 17.27 -23.30 -19.35
N GLY A 354 18.13 -22.55 -20.06
CA GLY A 354 17.96 -22.26 -21.50
C GLY A 354 16.79 -21.33 -21.88
N ARG A 355 16.14 -20.69 -20.91
CA ARG A 355 15.01 -19.76 -21.12
C ARG A 355 15.46 -18.29 -21.25
N PRO A 356 14.62 -17.39 -21.81
CA PRO A 356 14.89 -15.95 -21.85
C PRO A 356 15.21 -15.38 -20.46
N GLY A 357 16.00 -14.30 -20.41
CA GLY A 357 16.57 -13.74 -19.18
C GLY A 357 15.56 -13.54 -18.03
N GLY A 358 14.35 -13.04 -18.33
CA GLY A 358 13.31 -12.81 -17.32
C GLY A 358 12.84 -14.07 -16.59
N VAL A 359 12.65 -15.19 -17.30
CA VAL A 359 12.20 -16.46 -16.70
C VAL A 359 13.31 -17.07 -15.84
N ARG A 360 14.56 -17.03 -16.34
CA ARG A 360 15.74 -17.47 -15.58
C ARG A 360 15.88 -16.67 -14.27
N ARG A 361 15.79 -15.33 -14.34
CA ARG A 361 15.89 -14.44 -13.18
C ARG A 361 14.84 -14.77 -12.11
N ARG A 362 13.60 -14.96 -12.54
CA ARG A 362 12.50 -15.31 -11.62
C ARG A 362 12.71 -16.68 -10.98
N ALA A 363 13.19 -17.67 -11.72
CA ALA A 363 13.55 -18.97 -11.14
C ALA A 363 14.71 -18.86 -10.12
N GLU A 364 15.74 -18.08 -10.41
CA GLU A 364 16.85 -17.84 -9.47
C GLU A 364 16.41 -17.10 -8.21
N TRP A 365 15.60 -16.06 -8.36
CA TRP A 365 14.93 -15.38 -7.25
C TRP A 365 14.15 -16.38 -6.39
N ALA A 366 13.31 -17.22 -7.01
CA ALA A 366 12.51 -18.21 -6.31
C ALA A 366 13.39 -19.17 -5.48
N ARG A 367 14.52 -19.63 -6.03
CA ARG A 367 15.49 -20.47 -5.28
C ARG A 367 16.10 -19.73 -4.10
N ARG A 368 16.50 -18.46 -4.27
CA ARG A 368 17.09 -17.64 -3.20
C ARG A 368 16.09 -17.42 -2.07
N VAL A 369 14.90 -16.92 -2.37
CA VAL A 369 13.87 -16.60 -1.38
C VAL A 369 13.36 -17.87 -0.68
N ARG A 370 13.18 -18.99 -1.40
CA ARG A 370 12.80 -20.26 -0.77
C ARG A 370 13.84 -20.72 0.24
N ARG A 371 15.14 -20.60 -0.06
CA ARG A 371 16.22 -20.91 0.90
C ARG A 371 16.15 -20.00 2.12
N GLN A 372 15.94 -18.70 1.94
CA GLN A 372 15.81 -17.77 3.07
C GLN A 372 14.64 -18.14 3.99
N LEU A 373 13.49 -18.47 3.43
CA LEU A 373 12.33 -18.95 4.19
C LEU A 373 12.62 -20.24 4.95
N ALA A 374 13.40 -21.17 4.35
CA ALA A 374 13.76 -22.43 5.01
C ALA A 374 14.76 -22.25 6.17
N HIS A 375 15.63 -21.24 6.11
CA HIS A 375 16.62 -20.95 7.16
C HIS A 375 16.09 -19.94 8.19
N ARG A 376 14.81 -19.60 8.14
CA ARG A 376 14.18 -18.69 9.09
C ARG A 376 14.04 -19.39 10.44
N PRO A 377 14.51 -18.77 11.55
CA PRO A 377 14.16 -19.23 12.89
C PRO A 377 12.63 -19.16 13.10
N ALA A 378 12.10 -19.93 14.04
CA ALA A 378 10.68 -19.87 14.39
C ALA A 378 10.25 -18.43 14.72
N ALA A 379 9.05 -18.04 14.30
CA ALA A 379 8.55 -16.66 14.39
C ALA A 379 8.32 -16.14 15.82
N THR A 380 8.58 -16.97 16.84
CA THR A 380 8.52 -16.68 18.28
C THR A 380 9.88 -16.29 18.86
N ALA A 381 10.92 -16.09 18.04
CA ALA A 381 12.20 -15.59 18.52
C ALA A 381 12.03 -14.15 19.05
N GLU A 382 12.19 -13.98 20.35
CA GLU A 382 12.28 -12.68 21.00
C GLU A 382 13.50 -11.90 20.47
N GLY A 383 13.35 -10.58 20.32
CA GLY A 383 14.42 -9.69 19.93
C GLY A 383 14.38 -9.20 18.48
N LEU A 384 15.52 -8.62 18.06
CA LEU A 384 15.70 -7.99 16.75
C LEU A 384 16.07 -9.03 15.69
N ARG A 385 15.48 -8.89 14.50
CA ARG A 385 15.83 -9.62 13.29
C ARG A 385 15.81 -8.71 12.07
N ILE A 386 16.80 -8.84 11.21
CA ILE A 386 16.89 -8.12 9.94
C ILE A 386 16.82 -9.10 8.78
N GLU A 387 15.83 -8.93 7.92
CA GLU A 387 15.58 -9.82 6.79
C GLU A 387 15.64 -9.06 5.48
N VAL A 388 16.49 -9.50 4.56
CA VAL A 388 16.54 -8.88 3.23
C VAL A 388 15.49 -9.51 2.34
N ALA A 389 14.51 -8.72 1.92
CA ALA A 389 13.38 -9.16 1.11
C ALA A 389 13.44 -8.57 -0.31
N GLU A 390 13.39 -9.45 -1.31
CA GLU A 390 13.27 -9.12 -2.73
C GLU A 390 11.88 -9.56 -3.23
N ARG A 391 11.15 -8.68 -3.95
CA ARG A 391 9.86 -9.02 -4.58
C ARG A 391 10.06 -9.86 -5.86
N ASP A 392 8.99 -10.50 -6.32
CA ASP A 392 8.96 -11.19 -7.62
C ASP A 392 9.49 -10.27 -8.74
N PRO A 393 10.50 -10.69 -9.53
CA PRO A 393 11.04 -9.92 -10.64
C PRO A 393 10.04 -9.46 -11.72
N LEU A 394 8.85 -10.07 -11.82
CA LEU A 394 7.78 -9.56 -12.70
C LEU A 394 7.09 -8.30 -12.15
N GLU A 395 7.20 -8.07 -10.84
CA GLU A 395 6.65 -6.89 -10.15
C GLU A 395 7.75 -6.24 -9.32
N PRO A 396 8.79 -5.69 -9.99
CA PRO A 396 10.03 -5.30 -9.33
C PRO A 396 9.77 -4.22 -8.28
N GLY A 397 10.12 -4.50 -7.03
CA GLY A 397 10.06 -3.55 -5.93
C GLY A 397 11.46 -3.15 -5.45
N PRO A 398 11.55 -2.18 -4.52
CA PRO A 398 12.77 -1.99 -3.75
C PRO A 398 13.10 -3.28 -2.99
N VAL A 399 14.40 -3.58 -2.88
CA VAL A 399 14.90 -4.60 -1.95
C VAL A 399 14.91 -3.97 -0.57
N GLU A 400 14.25 -4.60 0.40
CA GLU A 400 14.06 -4.06 1.74
C GLU A 400 14.95 -4.79 2.75
N ALA A 401 15.57 -4.09 3.69
CA ALA A 401 16.15 -4.70 4.89
C ALA A 401 15.12 -4.67 6.03
N ARG A 402 14.11 -5.56 5.95
CA ARG A 402 12.97 -5.60 6.87
C ARG A 402 13.41 -5.80 8.31
N ILE A 403 13.00 -4.87 9.17
CA ILE A 403 13.27 -4.90 10.60
C ILE A 403 12.09 -5.56 11.29
N VAL A 404 12.33 -6.71 11.91
CA VAL A 404 11.35 -7.50 12.65
C VAL A 404 11.74 -7.49 14.13
N VAL A 405 10.83 -7.08 14.99
CA VAL A 405 11.02 -7.04 16.45
C VAL A 405 9.96 -7.95 17.06
N ASP A 406 10.40 -8.95 17.83
CA ASP A 406 9.52 -9.94 18.49
C ASP A 406 8.54 -10.60 17.49
N GLY A 407 9.05 -10.95 16.31
CA GLY A 407 8.26 -11.57 15.23
C GLY A 407 7.27 -10.63 14.53
N ARG A 408 7.32 -9.32 14.80
CA ARG A 408 6.46 -8.30 14.17
C ARG A 408 7.27 -7.31 13.33
N PRO A 409 6.89 -7.04 12.06
CA PRO A 409 7.62 -6.11 11.21
C PRO A 409 7.38 -4.66 11.65
N LEU A 410 8.46 -3.98 12.04
CA LEU A 410 8.42 -2.67 12.70
C LEU A 410 7.89 -1.57 11.77
N VAL A 411 8.53 -1.37 10.61
CA VAL A 411 8.22 -0.24 9.72
C VAL A 411 6.76 -0.22 9.23
N PRO A 412 6.18 -1.32 8.70
CA PRO A 412 4.76 -1.30 8.31
C PRO A 412 3.82 -1.16 9.52
N ALA A 413 4.24 -1.46 10.74
CA ALA A 413 3.41 -1.28 11.95
C ALA A 413 3.37 0.17 12.45
N VAL A 414 4.47 0.92 12.27
CA VAL A 414 4.61 2.25 12.88
C VAL A 414 4.59 3.40 11.87
N PHE A 415 5.00 3.16 10.62
CA PHE A 415 5.12 4.20 9.60
C PHE A 415 4.16 3.96 8.43
N GLY A 416 4.26 2.79 7.79
CA GLY A 416 3.33 2.35 6.75
C GLY A 416 3.14 3.31 5.58
N ARG A 417 4.14 4.12 5.22
CA ARG A 417 4.07 5.12 4.11
C ARG A 417 5.07 4.87 2.98
N GLY A 418 5.88 3.83 3.12
CA GLY A 418 6.95 3.49 2.20
C GLY A 418 7.70 2.25 2.68
N PRO A 419 8.61 1.73 1.84
CA PRO A 419 9.40 0.55 2.13
C PRO A 419 10.44 0.82 3.21
N VAL A 420 10.94 -0.24 3.85
CA VAL A 420 12.18 -0.13 4.63
C VAL A 420 13.33 0.18 3.68
N HIS A 421 14.29 1.00 4.12
CA HIS A 421 15.50 1.23 3.34
C HIS A 421 16.23 -0.07 3.02
N GLY A 422 16.91 -0.08 1.88
CA GLY A 422 17.62 -1.25 1.39
C GLY A 422 18.84 -1.61 2.24
N PRO A 423 19.34 -2.84 2.09
CA PRO A 423 20.53 -3.32 2.82
C PRO A 423 21.77 -2.46 2.55
N GLU A 424 21.90 -1.84 1.37
CA GLU A 424 23.00 -0.94 1.06
C GLU A 424 23.01 0.31 1.95
N TRP A 425 21.82 0.80 2.32
CA TRP A 425 21.66 1.96 3.19
C TRP A 425 21.78 1.60 4.66
N LEU A 426 21.15 0.52 5.12
CA LEU A 426 21.09 0.19 6.55
C LEU A 426 22.25 -0.67 7.04
N LEU A 427 22.70 -1.64 6.23
CA LEU A 427 23.69 -2.64 6.62
C LEU A 427 25.08 -2.27 6.08
N ASP A 428 25.23 -2.06 4.78
CA ASP A 428 26.55 -1.86 4.16
C ASP A 428 27.23 -0.55 4.60
N SER A 429 26.45 0.41 5.11
CA SER A 429 26.94 1.67 5.67
C SER A 429 27.28 1.58 7.16
N GLY A 430 26.93 0.47 7.83
CA GLY A 430 27.06 0.30 9.27
C GLY A 430 26.11 1.16 10.11
N ARG A 431 25.05 1.73 9.51
CA ARG A 431 24.11 2.64 10.20
C ARG A 431 23.43 2.00 11.41
N LEU A 432 23.18 0.69 11.37
CA LEU A 432 22.56 -0.02 12.50
C LEU A 432 23.56 -0.45 13.58
N ARG A 433 24.88 -0.21 13.45
CA ARG A 433 25.85 -0.56 14.48
C ARG A 433 25.72 0.38 15.69
N ALA A 434 25.50 -0.18 16.87
CA ALA A 434 25.33 0.59 18.10
C ALA A 434 26.67 0.95 18.74
N THR A 435 26.92 2.25 18.90
CA THR A 435 28.06 2.83 19.62
C THR A 435 27.60 3.55 20.88
N GLU A 436 28.52 3.89 21.80
CA GLU A 436 28.19 4.70 22.99
C GLU A 436 27.64 6.08 22.60
N GLU A 437 28.17 6.68 21.53
CA GLU A 437 27.62 7.90 20.93
C GLU A 437 26.25 7.61 20.27
N PRO A 438 25.17 8.31 20.68
CA PRO A 438 23.86 8.17 20.06
C PRO A 438 23.87 8.65 18.60
N ARG A 439 23.18 7.92 17.72
CA ARG A 439 23.09 8.25 16.29
C ARG A 439 21.66 8.15 15.79
N GLU A 440 21.18 9.20 15.12
CA GLU A 440 19.90 9.16 14.41
C GLU A 440 20.06 8.37 13.10
N VAL A 441 19.16 7.43 12.86
CA VAL A 441 19.15 6.56 11.69
C VAL A 441 17.79 6.60 11.03
N GLU A 442 17.78 6.92 9.74
CA GLU A 442 16.59 6.83 8.90
C GLU A 442 16.33 5.36 8.52
N LEU A 443 15.21 4.80 8.99
CA LEU A 443 14.82 3.41 8.73
C LEU A 443 13.99 3.28 7.45
N ALA A 444 13.17 4.29 7.14
CA ALA A 444 12.26 4.26 5.99
C ALA A 444 11.90 5.67 5.55
N GLU A 445 11.74 5.88 4.24
CA GLU A 445 11.21 7.10 3.65
C GLU A 445 9.84 6.83 3.04
N ALA A 446 8.93 7.79 3.09
CA ALA A 446 7.66 7.66 2.37
C ALA A 446 7.92 7.57 0.87
N TYR A 447 7.12 6.78 0.14
CA TYR A 447 7.31 6.57 -1.29
C TYR A 447 7.33 7.88 -2.10
N CYS A 448 6.57 8.89 -1.67
CA CYS A 448 6.51 10.19 -2.35
C CYS A 448 7.67 11.14 -2.01
N SER A 449 8.31 11.00 -0.85
CA SER A 449 9.46 11.76 -0.29
C SER A 449 9.23 12.13 1.18
N GLU A 450 10.34 12.36 1.91
CA GLU A 450 10.33 12.93 3.26
C GLU A 450 9.58 14.27 3.31
N GLY A 451 9.78 15.15 2.32
CA GLY A 451 9.15 16.47 2.28
C GLY A 451 7.62 16.44 2.16
N CYS A 452 7.04 15.34 1.65
CA CYS A 452 5.61 15.19 1.46
C CYS A 452 4.94 14.42 2.62
N CYS A 453 5.43 13.21 2.90
CA CYS A 453 4.80 12.30 3.86
C CYS A 453 5.70 11.92 5.05
N GLY A 454 6.92 12.45 5.10
CA GLY A 454 7.92 12.23 6.13
C GLY A 454 8.74 10.96 5.93
N ALA A 455 9.60 10.69 6.90
CA ALA A 455 10.40 9.48 7.03
C ALA A 455 10.40 9.03 8.50
N LEU A 456 10.75 7.77 8.74
CA LEU A 456 10.88 7.17 10.06
C LEU A 456 12.34 7.18 10.49
N TYR A 457 12.64 7.87 11.59
CA TYR A 457 13.96 7.85 12.22
C TYR A 457 13.90 7.26 13.63
N VAL A 458 15.04 6.73 14.06
CA VAL A 458 15.29 6.24 15.41
C VAL A 458 16.67 6.67 15.87
N THR A 459 16.83 6.95 17.15
CA THR A 459 18.15 7.13 17.76
C THR A 459 18.63 5.82 18.36
N ILE A 460 19.79 5.33 17.90
CA ILE A 460 20.42 4.10 18.37
C ILE A 460 21.62 4.48 19.24
N ARG A 461 21.69 3.91 20.45
CA ARG A 461 22.88 3.99 21.31
C ARG A 461 23.15 2.68 22.03
N ARG A 462 24.41 2.46 22.39
CA ARG A 462 24.83 1.44 23.34
C ARG A 462 24.77 2.01 24.75
N ASP A 463 24.14 1.25 25.65
CA ASP A 463 23.98 1.57 27.06
C ASP A 463 24.46 0.36 27.88
N GLY A 464 25.77 0.28 28.10
CA GLY A 464 26.41 -0.86 28.77
C GLY A 464 26.13 -2.19 28.04
N GLY A 465 25.39 -3.08 28.70
CA GLY A 465 25.01 -4.40 28.17
C GLY A 465 23.80 -4.38 27.22
N GLU A 466 23.20 -3.22 26.98
CA GLU A 466 22.01 -3.08 26.14
C GLU A 466 22.26 -2.16 24.94
N VAL A 467 21.46 -2.35 23.89
CA VAL A 467 21.30 -1.40 22.80
C VAL A 467 19.89 -0.81 22.90
N VAL A 468 19.81 0.51 22.91
CA VAL A 468 18.57 1.26 23.10
C VAL A 468 18.21 1.97 21.81
N TRP A 469 16.98 1.75 21.36
CA TRP A 469 16.33 2.46 20.25
C TRP A 469 15.27 3.38 20.84
N SER A 470 15.49 4.69 20.69
CA SER A 470 14.72 5.75 21.36
C SER A 470 14.53 6.97 20.45
N ASP A 471 13.90 8.03 20.96
CA ASP A 471 13.74 9.33 20.29
C ASP A 471 13.21 9.22 18.85
N TRP A 472 12.15 8.43 18.69
CA TRP A 472 11.54 8.17 17.39
C TRP A 472 11.00 9.46 16.76
N ARG A 473 11.45 9.75 15.53
CA ARG A 473 10.84 10.78 14.68
C ARG A 473 10.02 10.08 13.61
N CYS A 474 8.71 10.05 13.84
CA CYS A 474 7.74 9.50 12.90
C CYS A 474 6.67 10.57 12.63
N PRO A 475 6.36 10.90 11.37
CA PRO A 475 5.20 11.74 11.08
C PRO A 475 3.94 11.05 11.62
N PRO A 476 2.93 11.80 12.10
CA PRO A 476 1.72 11.21 12.65
C PRO A 476 1.13 10.23 11.63
N PRO A 477 0.81 8.99 12.02
CA PRO A 477 0.46 7.92 11.07
C PRO A 477 -0.76 8.30 10.22
N PRO A 478 -0.93 7.69 9.03
CA PRO A 478 -2.19 7.80 8.31
C PRO A 478 -3.33 7.31 9.21
N LEU A 479 -4.54 7.82 8.95
CA LEU A 479 -5.72 7.66 9.81
C LEU A 479 -6.28 6.23 9.97
N SER A 480 -5.51 5.18 9.64
CA SER A 480 -5.92 3.78 9.79
C SER A 480 -5.76 3.27 11.24
N ALA A 481 -6.61 2.33 11.62
CA ALA A 481 -6.80 1.89 13.00
C ALA A 481 -5.69 0.98 13.58
N LEU A 482 -4.67 0.64 12.79
CA LEU A 482 -3.65 -0.35 13.16
C LEU A 482 -2.29 0.25 13.52
N HIS A 483 -2.10 1.56 13.38
CA HIS A 483 -0.81 2.18 13.68
C HIS A 483 -0.68 2.53 15.16
N VAL A 484 0.45 2.15 15.76
CA VAL A 484 0.83 2.54 17.11
C VAL A 484 1.11 4.05 17.12
N ARG A 485 0.45 4.81 18.02
CA ARG A 485 0.61 6.28 18.09
C ARG A 485 1.93 6.73 18.69
N GLU A 486 2.49 5.95 19.62
CA GLU A 486 3.76 6.21 20.28
C GLU A 486 4.58 4.93 20.27
N ILE A 487 5.74 4.97 19.61
CA ILE A 487 6.65 3.83 19.56
C ILE A 487 7.43 3.85 20.89
N PRO A 488 7.32 2.80 21.72
CA PRO A 488 8.06 2.77 22.97
C PRO A 488 9.57 2.71 22.69
N GLU A 489 10.34 3.06 23.72
CA GLU A 489 11.76 2.72 23.71
C GLU A 489 11.92 1.20 23.62
N LEU A 490 12.75 0.73 22.69
CA LEU A 490 13.08 -0.68 22.53
C LEU A 490 14.48 -0.94 23.06
N ARG A 491 14.64 -2.00 23.85
CA ARG A 491 15.91 -2.38 24.48
C ARG A 491 16.25 -3.80 24.08
N PHE A 492 17.48 -3.99 23.64
CA PHE A 492 17.99 -5.29 23.18
C PHE A 492 19.24 -5.65 23.97
N ASP A 493 19.44 -6.94 24.25
CA ASP A 493 20.76 -7.42 24.68
C ASP A 493 21.82 -7.07 23.63
N ALA A 494 22.91 -6.44 24.05
CA ALA A 494 23.88 -5.89 23.12
C ALA A 494 24.65 -6.98 22.36
N ALA A 495 24.91 -8.13 22.99
CA ALA A 495 25.60 -9.23 22.34
C ALA A 495 24.73 -9.88 21.26
N ALA A 496 23.44 -10.10 21.55
CA ALA A 496 22.46 -10.59 20.59
C ALA A 496 22.25 -9.60 19.43
N TYR A 497 22.15 -8.31 19.74
CA TYR A 497 22.05 -7.24 18.74
C TYR A 497 23.26 -7.26 17.79
N ASP A 498 24.48 -7.23 18.33
CA ASP A 498 25.71 -7.24 17.53
C ASP A 498 25.86 -8.50 16.69
N ALA A 499 25.46 -9.66 17.23
CA ALA A 499 25.47 -10.92 16.51
C ALA A 499 24.50 -10.89 15.32
N GLU A 500 23.29 -10.34 15.51
CA GLU A 500 22.31 -10.20 14.45
C GLU A 500 22.74 -9.19 13.38
N ILE A 501 23.25 -8.00 13.76
CA ILE A 501 23.78 -7.03 12.79
C ILE A 501 24.91 -7.65 11.98
N ARG A 502 25.88 -8.31 12.64
CA ARG A 502 27.00 -8.98 11.95
C ARG A 502 26.51 -10.08 11.02
N ARG A 503 25.51 -10.85 11.43
CA ARG A 503 24.91 -11.89 10.57
C ARG A 503 24.23 -11.27 9.36
N ALA A 504 23.44 -10.21 9.54
CA ALA A 504 22.74 -9.53 8.45
C ALA A 504 23.71 -8.86 7.47
N GLU A 505 24.75 -8.20 7.96
CA GLU A 505 25.81 -7.59 7.14
C GLU A 505 26.55 -8.63 6.29
N ASN A 506 26.83 -9.81 6.84
CA ASN A 506 27.53 -10.89 6.12
C ASN A 506 26.60 -11.77 5.27
N ASP A 507 25.28 -11.59 5.36
CA ASP A 507 24.34 -12.29 4.50
C ASP A 507 24.30 -11.62 3.12
N HIS A 508 24.84 -12.32 2.13
CA HIS A 508 24.82 -11.91 0.73
C HIS A 508 24.02 -12.89 -0.15
N THR A 509 23.31 -13.84 0.47
CA THR A 509 22.58 -14.89 -0.23
C THR A 509 21.40 -14.38 -1.04
N TRP A 510 20.96 -13.14 -0.75
CA TRP A 510 19.92 -12.40 -1.45
C TRP A 510 20.41 -11.73 -2.75
N THR A 511 21.73 -11.52 -2.90
CA THR A 511 22.26 -10.82 -4.07
C THR A 511 22.26 -11.71 -5.32
N TRP A 512 22.01 -11.08 -6.47
CA TRP A 512 22.29 -11.64 -7.79
C TRP A 512 23.53 -10.96 -8.40
N PRO A 513 24.12 -11.51 -9.48
CA PRO A 513 25.42 -11.08 -10.00
C PRO A 513 25.58 -9.56 -10.19
N ALA A 514 24.67 -8.91 -10.92
CA ALA A 514 24.70 -7.46 -11.14
C ALA A 514 24.65 -6.67 -9.82
N ARG A 515 23.73 -7.02 -8.90
CA ARG A 515 23.63 -6.32 -7.61
C ARG A 515 24.85 -6.55 -6.72
N LYS A 516 25.45 -7.73 -6.77
CA LYS A 516 26.71 -8.02 -6.07
C LYS A 516 27.84 -7.12 -6.59
N ALA A 517 27.98 -7.00 -7.91
CA ALA A 517 28.96 -6.11 -8.53
C ALA A 517 28.71 -4.64 -8.15
N ALA A 518 27.45 -4.17 -8.18
CA ALA A 518 27.09 -2.82 -7.75
C ALA A 518 27.56 -2.53 -6.30
N ARG A 519 27.28 -3.45 -5.37
CA ARG A 519 27.71 -3.34 -3.96
C ARG A 519 29.23 -3.31 -3.81
N LEU A 520 29.95 -4.15 -4.57
CA LEU A 520 31.42 -4.16 -4.57
C LEU A 520 32.00 -2.85 -5.11
N ILE A 521 31.36 -2.24 -6.12
CA ILE A 521 31.76 -0.91 -6.61
C ILE A 521 31.55 0.15 -5.52
N VAL A 522 30.40 0.15 -4.85
CA VAL A 522 30.11 1.08 -3.74
C VAL A 522 31.13 0.94 -2.60
N ALA A 523 31.41 -0.29 -2.19
CA ALA A 523 32.43 -0.56 -1.18
C ALA A 523 33.81 -0.05 -1.63
N GLY A 524 34.21 -0.37 -2.86
CA GLY A 524 35.47 0.09 -3.42
C GLY A 524 35.61 1.61 -3.54
N LEU A 525 34.50 2.33 -3.77
CA LEU A 525 34.43 3.80 -3.79
C LEU A 525 34.47 4.41 -2.38
N ARG A 526 33.90 3.73 -1.38
CA ARG A 526 33.99 4.15 0.02
C ARG A 526 35.41 4.03 0.54
N ASP A 527 36.10 2.96 0.17
CA ASP A 527 37.50 2.72 0.57
C ASP A 527 38.49 3.63 -0.17
N ARG A 528 38.10 4.13 -1.36
CA ARG A 528 38.92 4.98 -2.23
C ARG A 528 38.11 6.18 -2.76
N PRO A 529 37.75 7.13 -1.88
CA PRO A 529 36.94 8.29 -2.26
C PRO A 529 37.61 9.16 -3.35
N GLU A 530 38.94 9.12 -3.44
CA GLU A 530 39.74 9.84 -4.44
C GLU A 530 39.42 9.48 -5.89
N LEU A 531 38.81 8.30 -6.13
CA LEU A 531 38.39 7.88 -7.46
C LEU A 531 37.30 8.78 -8.04
N LEU A 532 36.47 9.42 -7.21
CA LEU A 532 35.43 10.35 -7.65
C LEU A 532 35.80 11.82 -7.39
N THR A 533 36.45 12.13 -6.25
CA THR A 533 36.78 13.52 -5.92
C THR A 533 37.74 14.14 -6.95
N ARG A 534 38.63 13.35 -7.57
CA ARG A 534 39.51 13.80 -8.65
C ARG A 534 38.76 14.35 -9.87
N TRP A 535 37.51 13.92 -10.06
CA TRP A 535 36.63 14.35 -11.14
C TRP A 535 35.62 15.43 -10.68
N GLY A 536 35.68 15.85 -9.40
CA GLY A 536 34.69 16.74 -8.80
C GLY A 536 33.29 16.10 -8.69
N MET A 537 33.25 14.77 -8.52
CA MET A 537 32.02 13.99 -8.46
C MET A 537 31.84 13.33 -7.10
N GLU A 538 30.59 13.00 -6.78
CA GLU A 538 30.20 12.19 -5.63
C GLU A 538 29.22 11.11 -6.06
N LEU A 539 29.24 9.97 -5.36
CA LEU A 539 28.24 8.93 -5.59
C LEU A 539 26.92 9.36 -4.93
N SER A 540 25.86 9.49 -5.72
CA SER A 540 24.50 9.73 -5.21
C SER A 540 23.79 8.42 -4.89
N TRP A 541 23.86 7.45 -5.80
CA TRP A 541 23.16 6.17 -5.69
C TRP A 541 23.84 5.12 -6.57
N ALA A 542 23.81 3.85 -6.17
CA ALA A 542 24.18 2.74 -7.03
C ALA A 542 23.29 1.53 -6.74
N GLY A 543 22.98 0.76 -7.77
CA GLY A 543 22.17 -0.43 -7.66
C GLY A 543 21.96 -1.06 -9.03
N THR A 544 20.78 -1.63 -9.21
CA THR A 544 20.35 -2.24 -10.48
C THR A 544 19.16 -1.47 -11.04
N ALA A 545 19.04 -1.39 -12.36
CA ALA A 545 17.91 -0.72 -12.99
C ALA A 545 16.59 -1.44 -12.65
N PHE A 546 15.52 -0.67 -12.39
CA PHE A 546 14.20 -1.25 -12.11
C PHE A 546 13.61 -2.01 -13.31
N SER A 547 13.91 -1.57 -14.52
CA SER A 547 13.46 -2.20 -15.77
C SER A 547 14.32 -3.39 -16.19
N ASP A 548 15.58 -3.44 -15.75
CA ASP A 548 16.49 -4.54 -16.04
C ASP A 548 17.44 -4.79 -14.86
N LEU A 549 17.13 -5.82 -14.08
CA LEU A 549 17.90 -6.17 -12.89
C LEU A 549 19.33 -6.62 -13.22
N ASP A 550 19.63 -6.96 -14.48
CA ASP A 550 20.96 -7.34 -14.95
C ASP A 550 21.82 -6.12 -15.33
N GLN A 551 21.24 -4.92 -15.33
CA GLN A 551 21.96 -3.68 -15.55
C GLN A 551 22.31 -3.03 -14.21
N ILE A 552 23.61 -2.86 -13.96
CA ILE A 552 24.14 -2.05 -12.87
C ILE A 552 24.02 -0.59 -13.27
N VAL A 553 23.60 0.25 -12.33
CA VAL A 553 23.44 1.68 -12.56
C VAL A 553 24.08 2.45 -11.42
N LEU A 554 24.97 3.38 -11.77
CA LEU A 554 25.57 4.35 -10.85
C LEU A 554 25.06 5.75 -11.20
N SER A 555 24.54 6.46 -10.20
CA SER A 555 24.19 7.88 -10.29
C SER A 555 25.31 8.69 -9.63
N LEU A 556 26.05 9.43 -10.44
CA LEU A 556 27.14 10.29 -10.01
C LEU A 556 26.68 11.75 -10.04
N ARG A 557 26.78 12.43 -8.91
CA ARG A 557 26.41 13.84 -8.74
C ARG A 557 27.64 14.73 -8.89
N TYR A 558 27.48 15.87 -9.54
CA TYR A 558 28.52 16.89 -9.71
C TYR A 558 27.91 18.29 -9.79
N ALA A 559 28.74 19.32 -9.61
CA ALA A 559 28.30 20.71 -9.78
C ALA A 559 28.27 21.08 -11.26
N GLY A 560 27.12 21.57 -11.74
CA GLY A 560 26.98 22.17 -13.07
C GLY A 560 27.70 23.52 -13.15
N GLU A 561 27.76 24.09 -14.35
CA GLU A 561 28.42 25.40 -14.59
C GLU A 561 27.78 26.55 -13.78
N ASP A 562 26.48 26.42 -13.48
CA ASP A 562 25.70 27.35 -12.66
C ASP A 562 25.70 27.01 -11.15
N GLY A 563 26.46 25.99 -10.75
CA GLY A 563 26.50 25.48 -9.38
C GLY A 563 25.32 24.58 -9.01
N SER A 564 24.38 24.31 -9.93
CA SER A 564 23.27 23.40 -9.67
C SER A 564 23.73 21.93 -9.63
N PRO A 565 23.11 21.07 -8.81
CA PRO A 565 23.46 19.65 -8.77
C PRO A 565 23.04 18.96 -10.07
N THR A 566 24.00 18.46 -10.82
CA THR A 566 23.80 17.68 -12.04
C THR A 566 24.11 16.20 -11.78
N TYR A 567 23.45 15.31 -12.50
CA TYR A 567 23.61 13.86 -12.35
C TYR A 567 24.05 13.22 -13.66
N ARG A 568 24.98 12.26 -13.58
CA ARG A 568 25.36 11.36 -14.66
C ARG A 568 24.98 9.94 -14.28
N MET A 569 24.21 9.28 -15.14
CA MET A 569 23.91 7.86 -15.01
C MET A 569 24.95 7.07 -15.80
N TRP A 570 25.63 6.14 -15.14
CA TRP A 570 26.53 5.19 -15.77
C TRP A 570 25.96 3.77 -15.64
N CYS A 571 25.69 3.15 -16.78
CA CYS A 571 25.16 1.81 -16.87
C CYS A 571 26.26 0.79 -17.19
N ILE A 572 26.28 -0.34 -16.49
CA ILE A 572 27.19 -1.47 -16.73
C ILE A 572 26.33 -2.72 -16.88
N GLN A 573 26.49 -3.44 -17.98
CA GLN A 573 25.71 -4.65 -18.27
C GLN A 573 26.32 -5.89 -17.61
N GLU A 574 25.47 -6.79 -17.16
CA GLU A 574 25.85 -8.18 -16.86
C GLU A 574 26.15 -8.92 -18.16
N ASP A 575 27.38 -9.40 -18.28
CA ASP A 575 27.92 -10.09 -19.45
C ASP A 575 28.46 -11.49 -19.14
N GLY A 576 28.20 -12.00 -17.94
CA GLY A 576 28.69 -13.30 -17.46
C GLY A 576 30.05 -13.24 -16.76
N THR A 577 30.73 -12.09 -16.79
CA THR A 577 31.95 -11.84 -15.99
C THR A 577 31.65 -11.99 -14.49
N PRO A 578 32.54 -12.60 -13.68
CA PRO A 578 32.37 -12.65 -12.24
C PRO A 578 32.13 -11.26 -11.63
N PRO A 579 31.20 -11.11 -10.67
CA PRO A 579 30.87 -9.80 -10.09
C PRO A 579 32.07 -9.04 -9.52
N GLU A 580 33.04 -9.77 -8.96
CA GLU A 580 34.29 -9.24 -8.42
C GLU A 580 35.15 -8.59 -9.50
N ASP A 581 35.33 -9.29 -10.63
CA ASP A 581 36.11 -8.80 -11.76
C ASP A 581 35.42 -7.60 -12.40
N ARG A 582 34.10 -7.66 -12.59
CA ARG A 582 33.33 -6.52 -13.11
C ARG A 582 33.44 -5.28 -12.23
N ALA A 583 33.35 -5.46 -10.91
CA ALA A 583 33.52 -4.35 -9.98
C ALA A 583 34.94 -3.78 -10.03
N ALA A 584 35.96 -4.64 -10.10
CA ALA A 584 37.34 -4.22 -10.24
C ALA A 584 37.57 -3.45 -11.55
N ASP A 585 36.99 -3.89 -12.65
CA ASP A 585 37.05 -3.23 -13.96
C ASP A 585 36.41 -1.85 -13.93
N ALA A 586 35.22 -1.74 -13.32
CA ALA A 586 34.54 -0.47 -13.13
C ALA A 586 35.38 0.52 -12.31
N LEU A 587 35.97 0.06 -11.21
CA LEU A 587 36.82 0.89 -10.34
C LEU A 587 38.13 1.29 -11.04
N ARG A 588 38.71 0.41 -11.87
CA ARG A 588 39.88 0.76 -12.70
C ARG A 588 39.53 1.82 -13.73
N ARG A 589 38.36 1.72 -14.37
CA ARG A 589 37.91 2.72 -15.34
C ARG A 589 37.70 4.09 -14.69
N LEU A 590 37.11 4.15 -13.50
CA LEU A 590 36.98 5.38 -12.72
C LEU A 590 38.34 6.01 -12.37
N ALA A 591 39.38 5.19 -12.22
CA ALA A 591 40.73 5.68 -11.94
C ALA A 591 41.42 6.31 -13.16
N SER A 592 41.06 5.91 -14.37
CA SER A 592 41.75 6.30 -15.62
C SER A 592 40.96 7.25 -16.52
N GLU A 593 39.63 7.22 -16.47
CA GLU A 593 38.74 7.93 -17.39
C GLU A 593 37.71 8.79 -16.64
N ASP A 594 37.43 9.97 -17.16
CA ASP A 594 36.41 10.87 -16.63
C ASP A 594 35.00 10.28 -16.84
N PRO A 595 34.20 10.07 -15.77
CA PRO A 595 32.86 9.48 -15.91
C PRO A 595 31.89 10.28 -16.78
N ARG A 596 32.17 11.56 -17.01
CA ARG A 596 31.38 12.41 -17.92
C ARG A 596 31.51 11.98 -19.39
N THR A 597 32.56 11.25 -19.76
CA THR A 597 32.79 10.79 -21.14
C THR A 597 32.24 9.39 -21.40
N TYR A 598 31.69 8.70 -20.39
CA TYR A 598 31.12 7.37 -20.59
C TYR A 598 29.92 7.45 -21.53
N GLY A 599 29.75 6.48 -22.43
CA GLY A 599 28.56 6.38 -23.26
C GLY A 599 27.28 6.29 -22.40
N ALA A 600 26.18 6.80 -22.94
CA ALA A 600 24.85 6.66 -22.30
C ALA A 600 24.37 5.20 -22.35
#